data_AF-A0A672TC37-F1
#
_entry.id   AF-A0A672TC37-F1
#
_cell.length_a   1.000
_cell.length_b   1.000
_cell.length_c   1.000
_cell.angle_alpha   90.00
_cell.angle_beta   90.00
_cell.angle_gamma   90.00
#
_symmetry.space_group_name_H-M   'P 1'
#
loop_
_entity.id
_entity.type
_entity.pdbx_description
1 polymer ?
#
loop_
_entity_poly.entity_id
_entity_poly.type
_entity_poly.pdbx_seq_one_letter_code
_entity_poly.pdbx_strand_id
1 'polypeptide(L)'
;MTEPPLVKLYLVFLLHSSLEPCAESSPQDALDRQKCLTSLASLRQAKWFQAKVSELESCVIVIRIFRDLCTRVSTWAPLKGWILELLCQKAISTSERLLGPGEAFRRVLECLASGILIEGGPGISDPCERDSTDAGAHLTLQQREDITQSAQFALRLSAFGQLYKVLGMDRLNSKFARLLSEQNRGTNVTFYNVQLHLFSTLKIK
;
A
#
# COMPACT_ATOMS: atom_id res chain seq x y z
N MET A 1 11.66 24.86 -16.98
CA MET A 1 12.67 23.83 -17.31
C MET A 1 13.55 23.64 -16.09
N THR A 2 13.72 22.38 -15.70
CA THR A 2 14.79 21.82 -14.84
C THR A 2 14.92 22.37 -13.41
N GLU A 3 14.30 21.64 -12.47
CA GLU A 3 14.76 21.52 -11.08
C GLU A 3 16.29 21.42 -11.02
N PRO A 4 16.96 22.10 -10.06
CA PRO A 4 18.41 22.16 -10.03
C PRO A 4 19.01 20.76 -9.76
N PRO A 5 20.05 20.34 -10.51
CA PRO A 5 20.68 19.02 -10.39
C PRO A 5 21.29 18.74 -9.00
N LEU A 6 21.34 19.74 -8.13
CA LEU A 6 21.98 19.67 -6.81
C LEU A 6 21.22 18.79 -5.82
N VAL A 7 19.88 18.69 -5.87
CA VAL A 7 19.14 17.83 -4.93
C VAL A 7 19.36 16.35 -5.26
N LYS A 8 19.43 16.02 -6.57
CA LYS A 8 19.84 14.69 -7.04
C LYS A 8 21.30 14.40 -6.69
N LEU A 9 22.18 15.39 -6.81
CA LEU A 9 23.59 15.24 -6.44
C LEU A 9 23.76 15.02 -4.94
N TYR A 10 23.02 15.73 -4.07
CA TYR A 10 23.12 15.59 -2.61
C TYR A 10 22.63 14.24 -2.10
N LEU A 11 21.56 13.71 -2.70
CA LEU A 11 21.03 12.38 -2.38
C LEU A 11 21.91 11.25 -2.93
N VAL A 12 22.51 11.43 -4.13
CA VAL A 12 23.50 10.50 -4.68
C VAL A 12 24.80 10.55 -3.86
N PHE A 13 25.24 11.72 -3.42
CA PHE A 13 26.42 11.89 -2.55
C PHE A 13 26.20 11.20 -1.20
N LEU A 14 25.00 11.29 -0.61
CA LEU A 14 24.63 10.53 0.60
C LEU A 14 24.50 9.01 0.40
N LEU A 15 24.36 8.53 -0.84
CA LEU A 15 24.27 7.10 -1.18
C LEU A 15 25.57 6.50 -1.72
N HIS A 16 26.51 7.33 -2.19
CA HIS A 16 27.82 6.92 -2.73
C HIS A 16 29.01 7.23 -1.82
N SER A 17 28.80 7.86 -0.65
CA SER A 17 29.80 7.87 0.42
C SER A 17 30.03 6.44 0.91
N SER A 18 30.97 5.77 0.25
CA SER A 18 31.65 4.60 0.77
C SER A 18 32.03 4.88 2.22
N LEU A 19 31.81 3.89 3.07
CA LEU A 19 32.27 3.87 4.45
C LEU A 19 33.74 4.30 4.47
N GLU A 20 34.02 5.52 4.90
CA GLU A 20 35.29 5.88 5.52
C GLU A 20 35.31 5.15 6.87
N PRO A 21 36.21 4.18 7.10
CA PRO A 21 36.30 3.51 8.39
C PRO A 21 37.02 4.46 9.34
N CYS A 22 36.25 5.28 10.06
CA CYS A 22 36.80 6.17 11.07
C CYS A 22 36.29 5.79 12.46
N ALA A 23 37.29 5.59 13.34
CA ALA A 23 37.24 5.26 14.76
C ALA A 23 36.87 3.82 15.12
N GLU A 24 37.88 3.10 15.64
CA GLU A 24 37.71 1.96 16.53
C GLU A 24 36.89 2.41 17.74
N SER A 25 35.56 2.31 17.66
CA SER A 25 34.71 2.36 18.85
C SER A 25 34.84 1.02 19.58
N SER A 26 35.01 1.09 20.89
CA SER A 26 35.06 -0.11 21.72
C SER A 26 33.77 -0.95 21.50
N PRO A 27 33.83 -2.29 21.52
CA PRO A 27 32.64 -3.14 21.30
C PRO A 27 31.48 -2.88 22.27
N GLN A 28 31.75 -2.19 23.40
CA GLN A 28 30.78 -1.85 24.43
C GLN A 28 29.95 -0.60 24.11
N ASP A 29 30.43 0.30 23.24
CA ASP A 29 29.69 1.50 22.82
C ASP A 29 29.05 1.35 21.43
N ALA A 30 29.23 0.20 20.78
CA ALA A 30 28.68 -0.07 19.46
C ALA A 30 27.15 -0.25 19.53
N LEU A 31 26.43 0.49 18.69
CA LEU A 31 24.99 0.30 18.52
C LEU A 31 24.69 -1.12 18.06
N ASP A 32 23.56 -1.67 18.51
CA ASP A 32 23.08 -2.97 18.06
C ASP A 32 22.94 -2.99 16.53
N ARG A 33 23.81 -3.79 15.90
CA ARG A 33 23.90 -3.92 14.44
C ARG A 33 22.55 -4.26 13.81
N GLN A 34 21.73 -5.08 14.47
CA GLN A 34 20.44 -5.48 13.93
C GLN A 34 19.47 -4.30 13.88
N LYS A 35 19.48 -3.44 14.90
CA LYS A 35 18.69 -2.19 14.91
C LYS A 35 19.16 -1.26 13.80
N CYS A 36 20.46 -1.09 13.62
CA CYS A 36 21.01 -0.26 12.54
C CYS A 36 20.56 -0.75 11.15
N LEU A 37 20.65 -2.06 10.90
CA LEU A 37 20.20 -2.66 9.63
C LEU A 37 18.70 -2.48 9.42
N THR A 38 17.89 -2.59 10.47
CA THR A 38 16.44 -2.39 10.42
C THR A 38 16.10 -0.94 10.09
N SER A 39 16.78 0.03 10.72
CA SER A 39 16.61 1.46 10.41
C SER A 39 17.03 1.80 8.99
N LEU A 40 18.11 1.21 8.48
CA LEU A 40 18.54 1.37 7.08
C LEU A 40 17.53 0.74 6.11
N ALA A 41 16.92 -0.40 6.45
CA ALA A 41 15.82 -0.98 5.69
C ALA A 41 14.63 -0.02 5.63
N SER A 42 14.18 0.50 6.77
CA SER A 42 13.08 1.49 6.82
C SER A 42 13.40 2.76 6.01
N LEU A 43 14.65 3.22 5.99
CA LEU A 43 15.06 4.35 5.18
C LEU A 43 14.96 4.06 3.67
N ARG A 44 15.37 2.86 3.23
CA ARG A 44 15.20 2.40 1.84
C ARG A 44 13.73 2.34 1.46
N GLN A 45 12.90 1.73 2.32
CA GLN A 45 11.45 1.64 2.14
C GLN A 45 10.79 3.01 2.03
N ALA A 46 11.17 3.97 2.89
CA ALA A 46 10.65 5.32 2.85
C ALA A 46 10.99 6.04 1.53
N LYS A 47 12.25 5.91 1.06
CA LYS A 47 12.68 6.46 -0.24
C LYS A 47 11.90 5.83 -1.39
N TRP A 48 11.75 4.51 -1.37
CA TRP A 48 10.98 3.79 -2.38
C TRP A 48 9.51 4.23 -2.39
N PHE A 49 8.90 4.33 -1.20
CA PHE A 49 7.50 4.77 -1.05
C PHE A 49 7.31 6.15 -1.65
N GLN A 50 8.19 7.09 -1.31
CA GLN A 50 8.12 8.45 -1.85
C GLN A 50 8.24 8.46 -3.38
N ALA A 51 9.14 7.66 -3.96
CA ALA A 51 9.39 7.64 -5.40
C ALA A 51 8.37 6.81 -6.20
N LYS A 52 7.69 5.84 -5.60
CA LYS A 52 6.84 4.86 -6.33
C LYS A 52 5.38 4.87 -5.92
N VAL A 53 5.06 5.27 -4.70
CA VAL A 53 3.70 5.28 -4.16
C VAL A 53 3.13 6.68 -4.18
N SER A 54 3.88 7.69 -3.75
CA SER A 54 3.39 9.07 -3.68
C SER A 54 3.04 9.66 -5.06
N GLU A 55 3.72 9.22 -6.12
CA GLU A 55 3.45 9.63 -7.50
C GLU A 55 2.26 8.89 -8.13
N LEU A 56 1.82 7.79 -7.51
CA LEU A 56 0.77 6.93 -8.07
C LEU A 56 -0.61 7.36 -7.57
N GLU A 57 -1.46 7.78 -8.50
CA GLU A 57 -2.80 8.26 -8.18
C GLU A 57 -3.59 7.25 -7.35
N SER A 58 -4.27 7.75 -6.32
CA SER A 58 -5.08 6.96 -5.38
C SER A 58 -4.32 5.91 -4.54
N CYS A 59 -3.04 5.66 -4.77
CA CYS A 59 -2.34 4.57 -4.08
C CYS A 59 -2.22 4.83 -2.56
N VAL A 60 -1.85 6.04 -2.16
CA VAL A 60 -1.74 6.42 -0.74
C VAL A 60 -3.09 6.27 -0.01
N ILE A 61 -4.19 6.66 -0.65
CA ILE A 61 -5.51 6.58 -0.02
C ILE A 61 -5.96 5.13 0.13
N VAL A 62 -5.72 4.30 -0.89
CA VAL A 62 -6.01 2.87 -0.85
C VAL A 62 -5.21 2.17 0.23
N ILE A 63 -3.91 2.48 0.37
CA ILE A 63 -3.07 1.95 1.46
C ILE A 63 -3.66 2.30 2.83
N ARG A 64 -4.12 3.54 3.05
CA ARG A 64 -4.76 3.93 4.31
C ARG A 64 -6.00 3.11 4.60
N ILE A 65 -6.86 2.92 3.60
CA ILE A 65 -8.09 2.12 3.71
C ILE A 65 -7.78 0.65 4.06
N PHE A 66 -6.80 0.04 3.38
CA PHE A 66 -6.41 -1.33 3.69
C PHE A 66 -5.71 -1.46 5.05
N ARG A 67 -4.93 -0.46 5.49
CA ARG A 67 -4.33 -0.48 6.85
C ARG A 67 -5.41 -0.49 7.94
N ASP A 68 -6.48 0.27 7.74
CA ASP A 68 -7.66 0.20 8.59
C ASP A 68 -8.32 -1.19 8.52
N LEU A 69 -8.53 -1.75 7.33
CA LEU A 69 -9.08 -3.10 7.17
C LEU A 69 -8.25 -4.16 7.91
N CYS A 70 -6.92 -4.09 7.80
CA CYS A 70 -5.99 -4.97 8.53
C CYS A 70 -6.07 -4.80 10.04
N THR A 71 -6.51 -3.64 10.53
CA THR A 71 -6.67 -3.37 11.96
C THR A 71 -8.02 -3.86 12.47
N ARG A 72 -9.09 -3.76 11.66
CA ARG A 72 -10.44 -4.17 12.05
C ARG A 72 -10.73 -5.66 11.84
N VAL A 73 -10.08 -6.29 10.86
CA VAL A 73 -10.36 -7.67 10.46
C VAL A 73 -9.09 -8.50 10.64
N SER A 74 -9.10 -9.42 11.61
CA SER A 74 -7.93 -10.22 11.99
C SER A 74 -7.35 -11.04 10.84
N THR A 75 -8.19 -11.53 9.93
CA THR A 75 -7.76 -12.24 8.71
C THR A 75 -6.77 -11.42 7.87
N TRP A 76 -6.91 -10.09 7.85
CA TRP A 76 -6.07 -9.19 7.06
C TRP A 76 -4.85 -8.67 7.83
N ALA A 77 -4.82 -8.85 9.15
CA ALA A 77 -3.75 -8.34 10.02
C ALA A 77 -2.33 -8.74 9.58
N PRO A 78 -2.06 -9.94 9.06
CA PRO A 78 -0.71 -10.34 8.60
C PRO A 78 -0.17 -9.50 7.42
N LEU A 79 -1.04 -8.80 6.68
CA LEU A 79 -0.63 -7.88 5.61
C LEU A 79 -0.17 -6.52 6.13
N LYS A 80 -0.43 -6.18 7.40
CA LYS A 80 -0.15 -4.85 7.93
C LYS A 80 1.36 -4.55 7.87
N GLY A 81 1.71 -3.42 7.25
CA GLY A 81 3.09 -2.96 7.12
C GLY A 81 3.58 -2.98 5.68
N TRP A 82 4.83 -3.36 5.49
CA TRP A 82 5.56 -3.23 4.22
C TRP A 82 4.93 -3.99 3.05
N ILE A 83 4.50 -5.25 3.27
CA ILE A 83 3.85 -6.08 2.25
C ILE A 83 2.59 -5.41 1.67
N LEU A 84 1.80 -4.71 2.48
CA LEU A 84 0.60 -4.01 2.01
C LEU A 84 0.93 -2.83 1.10
N GLU A 85 2.02 -2.11 1.37
CA GLU A 85 2.46 -0.98 0.56
C GLU A 85 2.92 -1.45 -0.81
N LEU A 86 3.74 -2.50 -0.84
CA LEU A 86 4.17 -3.16 -2.07
C LEU A 86 3.01 -3.73 -2.88
N LEU A 87 2.07 -4.42 -2.21
CA LEU A 87 0.89 -4.99 -2.86
C LEU A 87 0.03 -3.91 -3.53
N CYS A 88 -0.30 -2.83 -2.79
CA CYS A 88 -1.11 -1.74 -3.32
C CYS A 88 -0.44 -1.11 -4.54
N GLN A 89 0.85 -0.79 -4.42
CA GLN A 89 1.62 -0.19 -5.50
C GLN A 89 1.69 -1.10 -6.72
N LYS A 90 2.00 -2.39 -6.54
CA LYS A 90 2.10 -3.38 -7.63
C LYS A 90 0.76 -3.58 -8.33
N ALA A 91 -0.33 -3.71 -7.58
CA ALA A 91 -1.66 -3.89 -8.15
C ALA A 91 -2.09 -2.67 -8.98
N ILE A 92 -1.88 -1.45 -8.47
CA ILE A 92 -2.33 -0.22 -9.12
C ILE A 92 -1.43 0.17 -10.30
N SER A 93 -0.11 0.01 -10.19
CA SER A 93 0.86 0.42 -11.23
C SER A 93 0.79 -0.40 -12.53
N THR A 94 0.15 -1.57 -12.51
CA THR A 94 -0.08 -2.38 -13.73
C THR A 94 -1.22 -1.85 -14.61
N SER A 95 -1.90 -0.77 -14.20
CA SER A 95 -2.97 -0.16 -14.98
C SER A 95 -2.39 0.75 -16.08
N GLU A 96 -2.92 0.66 -17.29
CA GLU A 96 -2.55 1.54 -18.41
C GLU A 96 -3.12 2.96 -18.29
N ARG A 97 -4.08 3.15 -17.38
CA ARG A 97 -4.71 4.45 -17.10
C ARG A 97 -4.69 4.79 -15.62
N LEU A 98 -4.82 6.07 -15.34
CA LEU A 98 -5.05 6.58 -14.00
C LEU A 98 -6.36 6.02 -13.41
N LEU A 99 -6.31 5.65 -12.13
CA LEU A 99 -7.41 5.02 -11.41
C LEU A 99 -7.88 5.92 -10.27
N GLY A 100 -9.19 6.16 -10.23
CA GLY A 100 -9.81 6.75 -9.05
C GLY A 100 -9.77 5.79 -7.85
N PRO A 101 -10.00 6.27 -6.62
CA PRO A 101 -9.88 5.46 -5.40
C PRO A 101 -10.69 4.18 -5.40
N GLY A 102 -11.92 4.20 -5.93
CA GLY A 102 -12.80 3.04 -6.03
C GLY A 102 -12.25 1.95 -6.94
N GLU A 103 -11.76 2.33 -8.10
CA GLU A 103 -11.19 1.38 -9.06
C GLU A 103 -9.85 0.84 -8.57
N ALA A 104 -9.01 1.71 -8.00
CA ALA A 104 -7.74 1.32 -7.41
C ALA A 104 -7.93 0.34 -6.25
N PHE A 105 -8.87 0.60 -5.34
CA PHE A 105 -9.23 -0.31 -4.25
C PHE A 105 -9.72 -1.66 -4.77
N ARG A 106 -10.63 -1.66 -5.76
CA ARG A 106 -11.14 -2.88 -6.38
C ARG A 106 -10.01 -3.70 -7.03
N ARG A 107 -9.06 -3.04 -7.70
CA ARG A 107 -7.93 -3.70 -8.34
C ARG A 107 -7.00 -4.40 -7.35
N VAL A 108 -6.80 -3.81 -6.15
CA VAL A 108 -6.05 -4.50 -5.08
C VAL A 108 -6.81 -5.74 -4.59
N LEU A 109 -8.14 -5.66 -4.46
CA LEU A 109 -8.96 -6.84 -4.13
C LEU A 109 -8.88 -7.92 -5.21
N GLU A 110 -8.93 -7.55 -6.49
CA GLU A 110 -8.77 -8.48 -7.63
C GLU A 110 -7.40 -9.18 -7.58
N CYS A 111 -6.34 -8.43 -7.30
CA CYS A 111 -4.97 -8.95 -7.18
C CYS A 111 -4.83 -9.96 -6.03
N LEU A 112 -5.44 -9.69 -4.88
CA LEU A 112 -5.47 -10.65 -3.76
C LEU A 112 -6.35 -11.86 -4.07
N ALA A 113 -7.54 -11.63 -4.63
CA ALA A 113 -8.52 -12.67 -4.92
C ALA A 113 -8.05 -13.66 -6.00
N SER A 114 -7.13 -13.23 -6.89
CA SER A 114 -6.50 -14.09 -7.89
C SER A 114 -5.46 -15.06 -7.30
N GLY A 115 -5.14 -14.92 -6.01
CA GLY A 115 -4.20 -15.82 -5.32
C GLY A 115 -2.74 -15.42 -5.46
N ILE A 116 -2.42 -14.12 -5.62
CA ILE A 116 -1.02 -13.64 -5.69
C ILE A 116 -0.14 -14.12 -4.51
N LEU A 117 -0.76 -14.37 -3.35
CA LEU A 117 -0.11 -14.83 -2.13
C LEU A 117 -0.13 -16.35 -1.95
N ILE A 118 -0.81 -17.13 -2.78
CA ILE A 118 -0.86 -18.59 -2.63
C ILE A 118 0.53 -19.18 -2.89
N GLU A 119 0.85 -20.30 -2.24
CA GLU A 119 2.09 -21.04 -2.49
C GLU A 119 2.23 -21.44 -3.96
N GLY A 120 3.43 -21.28 -4.53
CA GLY A 120 3.66 -21.44 -5.98
C GLY A 120 3.14 -20.27 -6.83
N GLY A 121 2.48 -19.28 -6.23
CA GLY A 121 2.12 -18.02 -6.86
C GLY A 121 3.33 -17.08 -7.04
N PRO A 122 3.15 -15.95 -7.76
CA PRO A 122 4.25 -15.04 -8.09
C PRO A 122 4.77 -14.22 -6.89
N GLY A 123 4.01 -14.14 -5.78
CA GLY A 123 4.42 -13.42 -4.57
C GLY A 123 4.64 -11.92 -4.76
N ILE A 124 5.28 -11.30 -3.75
CA ILE A 124 5.54 -9.86 -3.71
C ILE A 124 7.04 -9.65 -3.49
N SER A 125 7.78 -9.45 -4.59
CA SER A 125 9.21 -9.12 -4.52
C SER A 125 9.43 -7.79 -3.79
N ASP A 126 10.37 -7.78 -2.85
CA ASP A 126 10.85 -6.57 -2.18
C ASP A 126 11.89 -5.84 -3.05
N PRO A 127 11.59 -4.63 -3.56
CA PRO A 127 12.52 -3.85 -4.38
C PRO A 127 13.60 -3.13 -3.56
N CYS A 128 13.49 -3.11 -2.24
CA CYS A 128 14.46 -2.49 -1.35
C CYS A 128 15.59 -3.46 -0.98
N GLU A 129 15.41 -4.77 -1.15
CA GLU A 129 16.43 -5.77 -0.87
C GLU A 129 17.24 -6.14 -2.12
N ARG A 130 18.51 -6.50 -1.90
CA ARG A 130 19.45 -6.84 -2.98
C ARG A 130 19.11 -8.21 -3.58
N ASP A 131 18.83 -9.17 -2.71
CA ASP A 131 18.45 -10.52 -3.10
C ASP A 131 16.95 -10.58 -3.37
N SER A 132 16.54 -11.46 -4.28
CA SER A 132 15.11 -11.66 -4.60
C SER A 132 14.37 -12.20 -3.38
N THR A 133 13.77 -11.28 -2.63
CA THR A 133 13.12 -11.55 -1.34
C THR A 133 11.61 -11.39 -1.50
N ASP A 134 10.83 -12.41 -1.14
CA ASP A 134 9.37 -12.29 -1.05
C ASP A 134 8.99 -11.59 0.26
N ALA A 135 8.39 -10.40 0.16
CA ALA A 135 7.88 -9.64 1.29
C ALA A 135 6.72 -10.34 2.02
N GLY A 136 6.14 -11.37 1.40
CA GLY A 136 5.14 -12.25 2.02
C GLY A 136 5.70 -13.49 2.71
N ALA A 137 7.01 -13.71 2.74
CA ALA A 137 7.61 -14.96 3.22
C ALA A 137 7.22 -15.33 4.68
N HIS A 138 6.87 -14.35 5.52
CA HIS A 138 6.41 -14.60 6.90
C HIS A 138 4.99 -15.15 7.01
N LEU A 139 4.22 -15.14 5.92
CA LEU A 139 2.83 -15.63 5.92
C LEU A 139 2.77 -17.15 5.85
N THR A 140 2.00 -17.76 6.76
CA THR A 140 1.72 -19.20 6.72
C THR A 140 0.80 -19.56 5.56
N LEU A 141 0.79 -20.84 5.16
CA LEU A 141 -0.11 -21.33 4.11
C LEU A 141 -1.58 -21.01 4.43
N GLN A 142 -2.02 -21.27 5.66
CA GLN A 142 -3.37 -20.98 6.11
C GLN A 142 -3.70 -19.48 6.03
N GLN A 143 -2.77 -18.60 6.46
CA GLN A 143 -2.99 -17.15 6.36
C GLN A 143 -3.16 -16.70 4.90
N ARG A 144 -2.37 -17.26 3.98
CA ARG A 144 -2.45 -16.96 2.54
C ARG A 144 -3.81 -17.36 1.98
N GLU A 145 -4.31 -18.54 2.33
CA GLU A 145 -5.63 -19.04 1.93
C GLU A 145 -6.77 -18.18 2.51
N ASP A 146 -6.74 -17.90 3.81
CA ASP A 146 -7.77 -17.12 4.50
C ASP A 146 -7.86 -15.69 3.93
N ILE A 147 -6.72 -15.05 3.69
CA ILE A 147 -6.64 -13.73 3.04
C ILE A 147 -7.24 -13.78 1.64
N THR A 148 -6.87 -14.79 0.85
CA THR A 148 -7.36 -14.94 -0.52
C THR A 148 -8.87 -15.13 -0.55
N GLN A 149 -9.40 -16.01 0.30
CA GLN A 149 -10.83 -16.25 0.44
C GLN A 149 -11.58 -14.98 0.88
N SER A 150 -11.02 -14.26 1.86
CA SER A 150 -11.62 -13.02 2.36
C SER A 150 -11.64 -11.93 1.28
N ALA A 151 -10.57 -11.83 0.48
CA ALA A 151 -10.49 -10.91 -0.65
C ALA A 151 -11.51 -11.26 -1.75
N GLN A 152 -11.68 -12.54 -2.08
CA GLN A 152 -12.70 -13.00 -3.03
C GLN A 152 -14.12 -12.65 -2.57
N PHE A 153 -14.40 -12.74 -1.26
CA PHE A 153 -15.68 -12.31 -0.70
C PHE A 153 -15.86 -10.79 -0.75
N ALA A 154 -14.85 -10.02 -0.34
CA ALA A 154 -14.87 -8.56 -0.38
C ALA A 154 -15.04 -8.03 -1.81
N LEU A 155 -14.39 -8.66 -2.80
CA LEU A 155 -14.52 -8.32 -4.21
C LEU A 155 -15.95 -8.51 -4.72
N ARG A 156 -16.59 -9.64 -4.38
CA ARG A 156 -18.01 -9.87 -4.70
C ARG A 156 -18.91 -8.83 -4.06
N LEU A 157 -18.71 -8.52 -2.78
CA LEU A 157 -19.45 -7.43 -2.11
C LEU A 157 -19.27 -6.10 -2.85
N SER A 158 -18.05 -5.77 -3.28
CA SER A 158 -17.78 -4.56 -4.06
C SER A 158 -18.52 -4.57 -5.40
N ALA A 159 -18.50 -5.68 -6.14
CA ALA A 159 -19.19 -5.80 -7.42
C ALA A 159 -20.71 -5.62 -7.30
N PHE A 160 -21.32 -6.07 -6.20
CA PHE A 160 -22.76 -5.95 -5.94
C PHE A 160 -23.15 -4.69 -5.16
N GLY A 161 -22.31 -3.64 -5.13
CA GLY A 161 -22.66 -2.35 -4.51
C GLY A 161 -22.69 -2.37 -2.98
N GLN A 162 -22.07 -3.38 -2.36
CA GLN A 162 -22.03 -3.59 -0.91
C GLN A 162 -20.66 -3.28 -0.29
N LEU A 163 -19.87 -2.41 -0.94
CA LEU A 163 -18.54 -2.02 -0.43
C LEU A 163 -18.59 -1.43 0.99
N TYR A 164 -19.69 -0.78 1.37
CA TYR A 164 -19.89 -0.25 2.73
C TYR A 164 -19.73 -1.31 3.83
N LYS A 165 -20.09 -2.57 3.55
CA LYS A 165 -19.86 -3.70 4.47
C LYS A 165 -18.38 -3.99 4.65
N VAL A 166 -17.60 -3.97 3.56
CA VAL A 166 -16.13 -4.19 3.60
C VAL A 166 -15.45 -3.06 4.40
N LEU A 167 -15.91 -1.81 4.21
CA LEU A 167 -15.38 -0.65 4.92
C LEU A 167 -15.86 -0.55 6.39
N GLY A 168 -16.81 -1.39 6.82
CA GLY A 168 -17.38 -1.28 8.17
C GLY A 168 -18.07 0.06 8.41
N MET A 169 -18.83 0.52 7.42
CA MET A 169 -19.57 1.78 7.46
C MET A 169 -21.05 1.56 7.16
N ASP A 170 -21.87 2.52 7.57
CA ASP A 170 -23.25 2.60 7.11
C ASP A 170 -23.30 2.94 5.62
N ARG A 171 -24.34 2.43 4.96
CA ARG A 171 -24.60 2.75 3.55
C ARG A 171 -24.89 4.24 3.43
N LEU A 172 -24.18 4.93 2.54
CA LEU A 172 -24.46 6.34 2.26
C LEU A 172 -25.91 6.49 1.79
N ASN A 173 -26.63 7.45 2.38
CA ASN A 173 -28.01 7.75 2.01
C ASN A 173 -28.10 8.15 0.52
N SER A 174 -29.03 7.55 -0.22
CA SER A 174 -29.24 7.75 -1.65
C SER A 174 -29.48 9.21 -2.04
N LYS A 175 -30.05 10.04 -1.15
CA LYS A 175 -30.22 11.50 -1.38
C LYS A 175 -28.89 12.26 -1.33
N PHE A 176 -28.06 11.98 -0.32
CA PHE A 176 -26.72 12.57 -0.19
C PHE A 176 -25.81 12.13 -1.35
N ALA A 177 -25.94 10.87 -1.76
CA ALA A 177 -25.23 10.32 -2.90
C ALA A 177 -25.56 11.03 -4.22
N ARG A 178 -26.86 11.34 -4.45
CA ARG A 178 -27.30 12.10 -5.63
C ARG A 178 -26.77 13.53 -5.61
N LEU A 179 -26.90 14.25 -4.49
CA LEU A 179 -26.43 15.63 -4.37
C LEU A 179 -24.91 15.75 -4.65
N LEU A 180 -24.12 14.79 -4.18
CA LEU A 180 -22.67 14.77 -4.40
C LEU A 180 -22.28 14.36 -5.83
N SER A 181 -23.11 13.54 -6.50
CA SER A 181 -22.95 13.23 -7.93
C SER A 181 -23.32 14.41 -8.83
N GLU A 182 -24.26 15.26 -8.41
CA GLU A 182 -24.69 16.45 -9.16
C GLU A 182 -23.68 17.59 -9.09
N GLN A 183 -22.92 17.72 -7.99
CA GLN A 183 -21.82 18.68 -7.87
C GLN A 183 -20.57 18.32 -8.69
N ASN A 184 -20.42 17.06 -9.14
CA ASN A 184 -19.23 16.57 -9.85
C ASN A 184 -19.52 16.16 -11.31
N ARG A 185 -20.39 16.89 -12.02
CA ARG A 185 -20.84 16.59 -13.40
C ARG A 185 -19.76 16.57 -14.51
N GLY A 186 -18.47 16.64 -14.19
CA GLY A 186 -17.36 16.59 -15.16
C GLY A 186 -16.33 15.49 -14.94
N THR A 187 -16.41 14.75 -13.83
CA THR A 187 -15.49 13.65 -13.50
C THR A 187 -16.31 12.41 -13.23
N ASN A 188 -15.84 11.24 -13.67
CA ASN A 188 -16.51 9.95 -13.48
C ASN A 188 -16.41 9.52 -11.99
N VAL A 189 -16.94 10.34 -11.08
CA VAL A 189 -16.94 10.10 -9.64
C VAL A 189 -18.05 9.11 -9.36
N THR A 190 -17.73 7.83 -9.56
CA THR A 190 -18.59 6.74 -9.12
C THR A 190 -18.82 6.85 -7.60
N PHE A 191 -19.98 6.44 -7.12
CA PHE A 191 -20.40 6.44 -5.70
C PHE A 191 -19.29 5.93 -4.73
N TYR A 192 -18.45 5.02 -5.21
CA TYR A 192 -17.29 4.48 -4.51
C TYR A 192 -16.22 5.53 -4.17
N ASN A 193 -15.95 6.49 -5.06
CA ASN A 193 -14.93 7.53 -4.84
C ASN A 193 -15.34 8.45 -3.70
N VAL A 194 -16.63 8.82 -3.61
CA VAL A 194 -17.16 9.62 -2.50
C VAL A 194 -17.09 8.85 -1.18
N GLN A 195 -17.46 7.57 -1.19
CA GLN A 195 -17.44 6.75 0.02
C GLN A 195 -16.02 6.52 0.54
N LEU A 196 -15.05 6.25 -0.35
CA LEU A 196 -13.66 6.05 0.03
C LEU A 196 -13.00 7.35 0.47
N HIS A 197 -13.33 8.48 -0.18
CA HIS A 197 -12.83 9.78 0.24
C HIS A 197 -13.39 10.17 1.62
N LEU A 198 -14.70 10.03 1.85
CA LEU A 198 -15.32 10.26 3.17
C LEU A 198 -14.72 9.36 4.24
N PHE A 199 -14.54 8.07 3.96
CA PHE A 199 -13.91 7.16 4.92
C PHE A 199 -12.49 7.59 5.27
N SER A 200 -11.70 7.94 4.26
CA SER A 200 -10.32 8.36 4.46
C SER A 200 -10.16 9.69 5.18
N THR A 201 -11.14 10.60 5.06
CA THR A 201 -11.09 11.95 5.63
C THR A 201 -11.74 12.01 7.02
N LEU A 202 -12.77 11.17 7.27
CA LEU A 202 -13.59 11.25 8.48
C LEU A 202 -13.32 10.14 9.50
N LYS A 203 -12.81 8.97 9.08
CA LYS A 203 -12.65 7.82 9.97
C LYS A 203 -11.19 7.41 10.22
N ILE A 204 -10.28 7.78 9.31
CA ILE A 204 -8.84 7.46 9.40
C ILE A 204 -8.07 8.78 9.53
N LYS A 205 -8.08 9.37 10.73
CA LYS A 205 -7.13 10.43 11.11
C LYS A 205 -6.05 9.85 12.00
#